data_AF-A0A2I0TMA2-F1
#
_entry.id   AF-A0A2I0TMA2-F1
#
_cell.length_a   1.000
_cell.length_b   1.000
_cell.length_c   1.000
_cell.angle_alpha   90.00
_cell.angle_beta   90.00
_cell.angle_gamma   90.00
#
_symmetry.space_group_name_H-M   'P 1'
#
loop_
_entity.id
_entity.type
_entity.pdbx_description
1 polymer ?
#
loop_
_entity_poly.entity_id
_entity_poly.type
_entity_poly.pdbx_seq_one_letter_code
_entity_poly.pdbx_strand_id
1 'polypeptide(L)'
;MRRYHGAIARRRIRLARKCMLATKEDKPSDSWERSNQIKIWTHEEGDVLSFKVEMKVKIPSNLAFSLLSDFKFRQQWDKHFFEPYVVAVKSVTLASMPPSPEYCRSEILCAGFQIYSVSHSSCTVCYFNQVTSGVMPYLAANLTGSSKSIEDTALECIKFLELECSKCAS
;
A
#
# COMPACT_ATOMS: atom_id res chain seq x y z
N MET A 1 -7.64 31.13 -11.00
CA MET A 1 -6.39 30.87 -10.24
C MET A 1 -6.37 31.48 -8.82
N ARG A 2 -6.41 32.81 -8.62
CA ARG A 2 -6.30 33.41 -7.26
C ARG A 2 -7.38 32.99 -6.25
N ARG A 3 -8.60 32.66 -6.71
CA ARG A 3 -9.71 32.20 -5.85
C ARG A 3 -9.47 30.81 -5.22
N TYR A 4 -8.72 29.94 -5.90
CA TYR A 4 -8.40 28.58 -5.44
C TYR A 4 -7.35 28.59 -4.33
N HIS A 5 -6.25 29.34 -4.52
CA HIS A 5 -5.23 29.53 -3.49
C HIS A 5 -5.80 30.20 -2.23
N GLY A 6 -6.73 31.15 -2.39
CA GLY A 6 -7.44 31.74 -1.26
C GLY A 6 -8.30 30.74 -0.48
N ALA A 7 -8.92 29.75 -1.16
CA ALA A 7 -9.71 28.71 -0.50
C ALA A 7 -8.84 27.74 0.31
N ILE A 8 -7.67 27.37 -0.22
CA ILE A 8 -6.67 26.53 0.46
C ILE A 8 -6.10 27.26 1.68
N ALA A 9 -5.68 28.52 1.53
CA ALA A 9 -5.17 29.33 2.64
C ALA A 9 -6.22 29.48 3.76
N ARG A 10 -7.49 29.74 3.40
CA ARG A 10 -8.60 29.79 4.39
C ARG A 10 -8.87 28.45 5.05
N ARG A 11 -8.72 27.32 4.34
CA ARG A 11 -8.86 25.98 4.92
C ARG A 11 -7.72 25.69 5.91
N ARG A 12 -6.47 26.06 5.56
CA ARG A 12 -5.28 25.97 6.42
C ARG A 12 -5.42 26.81 7.69
N ILE A 13 -5.83 28.08 7.59
CA ILE A 13 -6.03 28.98 8.74
C ILE A 13 -7.14 28.45 9.67
N ARG A 14 -8.23 27.92 9.12
CA ARG A 14 -9.36 27.39 9.91
C ARG A 14 -9.00 26.10 10.66
N LEU A 15 -8.21 25.21 10.03
CA LEU A 15 -7.71 24.00 10.67
C LEU A 15 -6.67 24.33 11.75
N ALA A 16 -5.72 25.22 11.47
CA ALA A 16 -4.74 25.67 12.45
C ALA A 16 -5.40 26.32 13.69
N ARG A 17 -6.41 27.18 13.49
CA ARG A 17 -7.18 27.78 14.61
C ARG A 17 -8.02 26.77 15.37
N LYS A 18 -8.54 25.71 14.72
CA LYS A 18 -9.26 24.62 15.41
C LYS A 18 -8.32 23.81 16.31
N CYS A 19 -7.06 23.69 15.95
CA CYS A 19 -6.04 23.03 16.78
C CYS A 19 -5.54 23.91 17.94
N MET A 20 -5.50 25.24 17.79
CA MET A 20 -5.01 26.15 18.85
C MET A 20 -6.00 26.45 19.98
N LEU A 21 -7.28 26.09 19.86
CA LEU A 21 -8.27 26.26 20.94
C LEU A 21 -8.50 25.01 21.78
N ALA A 22 -7.79 23.90 21.49
CA ALA A 22 -7.80 22.70 22.33
C ALA A 22 -6.70 22.75 23.39
N THR A 23 -6.51 23.89 24.05
CA THR A 23 -5.68 23.99 25.25
C THR A 23 -6.25 25.02 26.21
N LYS A 24 -7.09 24.55 27.13
CA LYS A 24 -7.03 24.91 28.56
C LYS A 24 -8.04 24.07 29.34
N GLU A 25 -7.52 23.16 30.17
CA GLU A 25 -7.88 23.15 31.59
C GLU A 25 -6.85 22.36 32.42
N ASP A 26 -6.42 22.98 33.52
CA ASP A 26 -5.56 22.44 34.56
C ASP A 26 -6.37 21.55 35.52
N LYS A 27 -5.99 20.27 35.65
CA LYS A 27 -5.99 19.41 36.87
C LYS A 27 -5.80 17.93 36.47
N PRO A 28 -5.11 17.11 37.28
CA PRO A 28 -5.02 15.67 37.05
C PRO A 28 -6.35 15.03 37.47
N SER A 29 -7.26 14.89 36.50
CA SER A 29 -8.45 14.06 36.61
C SER A 29 -8.13 12.68 36.04
N ASP A 30 -8.29 11.63 36.84
CA ASP A 30 -8.11 10.20 36.47
C ASP A 30 -9.15 9.69 35.46
N SER A 31 -9.84 10.59 34.75
CA SER A 31 -10.78 10.28 33.70
C SER A 31 -10.02 9.87 32.43
N TRP A 32 -9.94 8.56 32.16
CA TRP A 32 -9.41 7.99 30.91
C TRP A 32 -10.33 8.26 29.72
N GLU A 33 -10.50 9.52 29.35
CA GLU A 33 -11.21 9.86 28.12
C GLU A 33 -10.42 9.37 26.90
N ARG A 34 -11.12 8.74 25.95
CA ARG A 34 -10.54 8.17 24.73
C ARG A 34 -9.86 9.24 23.86
N SER A 35 -10.34 10.48 23.92
CA SER A 35 -9.77 11.68 23.28
C SER A 35 -8.39 12.04 23.83
N ASN A 36 -8.16 11.86 25.15
CA ASN A 36 -6.89 12.23 25.80
C ASN A 36 -5.76 11.22 25.55
N GLN A 37 -6.09 10.07 24.96
CA GLN A 37 -5.12 9.01 24.65
C GLN A 37 -4.48 9.16 23.27
N ILE A 38 -5.06 9.97 22.38
CA ILE A 38 -4.63 10.08 20.99
C ILE A 38 -4.11 11.49 20.73
N LYS A 39 -2.87 11.60 20.25
CA LYS A 39 -2.26 12.87 19.82
C LYS A 39 -1.81 12.76 18.37
N ILE A 40 -2.13 13.76 17.57
CA ILE A 40 -1.72 13.82 16.16
C ILE A 40 -0.78 15.00 15.99
N TRP A 41 0.41 14.73 15.45
CA TRP A 41 1.42 15.71 15.10
C TRP A 41 1.50 15.82 13.59
N THR A 42 1.73 17.02 13.08
CA THR A 42 1.89 17.28 11.64
C THR A 42 3.15 18.11 11.42
N HIS A 43 3.92 17.78 10.39
CA HIS A 43 5.12 18.51 9.97
C HIS A 43 5.05 18.75 8.47
N GLU A 44 5.21 20.00 8.04
CA GLU A 44 5.21 20.39 6.62
C GLU A 44 6.61 20.85 6.22
N GLU A 45 7.18 20.24 5.18
CA GLU A 45 8.45 20.63 4.58
C GLU A 45 8.31 20.67 3.05
N GLY A 46 8.41 21.88 2.48
CA GLY A 46 8.09 22.09 1.06
C GLY A 46 6.65 21.67 0.71
N ASP A 47 6.52 20.73 -0.22
CA ASP A 47 5.24 20.14 -0.65
C ASP A 47 4.91 18.81 0.07
N VAL A 48 5.72 18.41 1.06
CA VAL A 48 5.54 17.15 1.80
C VAL A 48 4.86 17.42 3.14
N LEU A 49 3.71 16.79 3.37
CA LEU A 49 3.04 16.74 4.67
C LEU A 49 3.30 15.38 5.34
N SER A 50 4.00 15.40 6.47
CA SER A 50 4.17 14.25 7.35
C SER A 50 3.23 14.36 8.54
N PHE A 51 2.70 13.23 9.02
CA PHE A 51 1.92 13.18 10.25
C PHE A 51 2.33 11.99 11.12
N LYS A 52 2.28 12.16 12.44
CA LYS A 52 2.52 11.11 13.44
C LYS A 52 1.29 11.01 14.32
N VAL A 53 0.79 9.80 14.51
CA VAL A 53 -0.27 9.51 15.49
C VAL A 53 0.37 8.80 16.68
N GLU A 54 0.23 9.38 17.86
CA GLU A 54 0.65 8.79 19.13
C GLU A 54 -0.59 8.35 19.89
N MET A 55 -0.56 7.11 20.41
CA MET A 55 -1.66 6.52 21.17
C MET A 55 -1.15 5.97 22.50
N LYS A 56 -1.90 6.19 23.58
CA LYS A 56 -1.68 5.54 24.88
C LYS A 56 -2.65 4.38 25.03
N VAL A 57 -2.14 3.15 25.14
CA VAL A 57 -2.93 1.92 25.30
C VAL A 57 -2.57 1.21 26.61
N LYS A 58 -3.54 0.53 27.23
CA LYS A 58 -3.38 -0.19 28.51
C LYS A 58 -3.03 -1.67 28.30
N ILE A 59 -1.97 -1.96 27.55
CA ILE A 59 -1.45 -3.33 27.35
C ILE A 59 0.08 -3.36 27.42
N PRO A 60 0.70 -4.49 27.77
CA PRO A 60 2.15 -4.66 27.70
C PRO A 60 2.70 -4.47 26.27
N SER A 61 3.92 -3.95 26.15
CA SER A 61 4.54 -3.64 24.85
C SER A 61 4.76 -4.87 23.96
N ASN A 62 5.10 -6.03 24.54
CA ASN A 62 5.25 -7.29 23.80
C ASN A 62 3.92 -7.78 23.19
N LEU A 63 2.81 -7.61 23.93
CA LEU A 63 1.49 -7.94 23.41
C LEU A 63 1.07 -6.95 22.30
N ALA A 64 1.34 -5.66 22.49
CA ALA A 64 1.10 -4.65 21.46
C ALA A 64 1.89 -4.96 20.17
N PHE A 65 3.17 -5.33 20.29
CA PHE A 65 3.99 -5.76 19.15
C PHE A 65 3.37 -6.96 18.44
N SER A 66 3.06 -8.03 19.19
CA SER A 66 2.49 -9.26 18.61
C SER A 66 1.19 -9.01 17.86
N LEU A 67 0.29 -8.19 18.41
CA LEU A 67 -1.00 -7.87 17.79
C LEU A 67 -0.86 -6.97 16.57
N LEU A 68 0.06 -6.01 16.59
CA LEU A 68 0.28 -5.06 15.48
C LEU A 68 1.13 -5.66 14.35
N SER A 69 1.95 -6.67 14.64
CA SER A 69 2.78 -7.35 13.62
C SER A 69 1.99 -8.36 12.78
N ASP A 70 0.90 -8.92 13.31
CA ASP A 70 0.05 -9.84 12.57
C ASP A 70 -1.04 -9.05 11.82
N PHE A 71 -0.80 -8.88 10.51
CA PHE A 71 -1.66 -8.12 9.62
C PHE A 71 -3.06 -8.72 9.45
N LYS A 72 -3.30 -9.98 9.84
CA LYS A 72 -4.65 -10.55 9.83
C LYS A 72 -5.57 -9.83 10.82
N PHE A 73 -5.03 -9.37 11.95
CA PHE A 73 -5.79 -8.59 12.92
C PHE A 73 -6.09 -7.17 12.43
N ARG A 74 -5.33 -6.67 11.44
CA ARG A 74 -5.50 -5.32 10.92
C ARG A 74 -6.90 -5.11 10.33
N GLN A 75 -7.44 -6.13 9.66
CA GLN A 75 -8.81 -6.09 9.12
C GLN A 75 -9.89 -5.88 10.19
N GLN A 76 -9.63 -6.28 11.44
CA GLN A 76 -10.62 -6.20 12.52
C GLN A 76 -10.83 -4.78 13.02
N TRP A 77 -9.80 -3.94 12.97
CA TRP A 77 -9.83 -2.59 13.54
C TRP A 77 -9.61 -1.48 12.50
N ASP A 78 -8.96 -1.78 11.37
CA ASP A 78 -8.77 -0.84 10.27
C ASP A 78 -9.75 -1.16 9.13
N LYS A 79 -10.88 -0.44 9.12
CA LYS A 79 -11.92 -0.57 8.08
C LYS A 79 -11.44 -0.25 6.67
N HIS A 80 -10.29 0.41 6.53
CA HIS A 80 -9.69 0.73 5.24
C HIS A 80 -8.61 -0.28 4.84
N PHE A 81 -8.30 -1.25 5.70
CA PHE A 81 -7.33 -2.31 5.41
C PHE A 81 -8.05 -3.53 4.82
N PHE A 82 -7.90 -3.68 3.50
CA PHE A 82 -8.28 -4.90 2.80
C PHE A 82 -7.01 -5.69 2.49
N GLU A 83 -6.89 -6.90 3.04
CA GLU A 83 -5.76 -7.77 2.72
C GLU A 83 -5.95 -8.36 1.33
N PRO A 84 -5.02 -8.13 0.38
CA PRO A 84 -5.12 -8.74 -0.92
C PRO A 84 -4.78 -10.22 -0.86
N TYR A 85 -5.33 -11.00 -1.79
CA TYR A 85 -4.72 -12.29 -2.11
C TYR A 85 -3.37 -12.04 -2.76
N VAL A 86 -2.32 -12.71 -2.27
CA VAL A 86 -0.95 -12.52 -2.77
C VAL A 86 -0.44 -13.80 -3.42
N VAL A 87 -0.04 -13.69 -4.68
CA VAL A 87 0.74 -14.74 -5.38
C VAL A 87 2.16 -14.23 -5.49
N ALA A 88 3.09 -14.79 -4.71
CA ALA A 88 4.49 -14.37 -4.71
C ALA A 88 5.38 -15.37 -5.45
N VAL A 89 6.30 -14.87 -6.26
CA VAL A 89 7.25 -15.62 -7.08
C VAL A 89 8.65 -15.07 -6.83
N LYS A 90 9.60 -15.98 -6.61
CA LYS A 90 11.03 -15.66 -6.53
C LYS A 90 11.83 -16.76 -7.23
N SER A 91 12.94 -16.40 -7.83
CA SER A 91 13.87 -17.40 -8.36
C SER A 91 14.52 -18.18 -7.22
N VAL A 92 14.65 -19.49 -7.39
CA VAL A 92 15.36 -20.41 -6.49
C VAL A 92 16.40 -21.19 -7.26
N THR A 93 17.52 -21.55 -6.64
CA THR A 93 18.53 -22.44 -7.24
C THR A 93 18.30 -23.86 -6.76
N LEU A 94 18.39 -24.81 -7.68
CA LEU A 94 18.25 -26.25 -7.39
C LEU A 94 19.53 -26.94 -7.85
N ALA A 95 20.08 -27.83 -7.03
CA ALA A 95 21.28 -28.59 -7.37
C ALA A 95 21.09 -29.47 -8.62
N SER A 96 19.85 -29.92 -8.87
CA SER A 96 19.49 -30.68 -10.06
C SER A 96 19.44 -29.84 -11.35
N MET A 97 19.53 -28.51 -11.25
CA MET A 97 19.46 -27.58 -12.37
C MET A 97 20.60 -26.54 -12.28
N PRO A 98 21.85 -26.93 -12.56
CA PRO A 98 22.99 -26.03 -12.50
C PRO A 98 22.99 -24.99 -13.64
N PRO A 99 23.73 -23.87 -13.49
CA PRO A 99 23.91 -22.91 -14.57
C PRO A 99 24.53 -23.56 -15.81
N SER A 100 23.99 -23.29 -17.00
CA SER A 100 24.57 -23.69 -18.29
C SER A 100 25.17 -22.48 -18.99
N PRO A 101 26.35 -22.60 -19.63
CA PRO A 101 26.93 -21.54 -20.44
C PRO A 101 26.10 -21.21 -21.69
N GLU A 102 25.18 -22.10 -22.10
CA GLU A 102 24.31 -21.91 -23.27
C GLU A 102 23.13 -20.98 -22.96
N TYR A 103 22.80 -20.79 -21.69
CA TYR A 103 21.63 -20.05 -21.25
C TYR A 103 21.99 -19.02 -20.17
N CYS A 104 21.74 -17.75 -20.48
CA CYS A 104 21.75 -16.73 -19.45
C CYS A 104 20.47 -16.86 -18.62
N ARG A 105 20.59 -17.39 -17.40
CA ARG A 105 19.46 -17.54 -16.48
C ARG A 105 19.07 -16.17 -15.91
N SER A 106 17.89 -15.68 -16.27
CA SER A 106 17.31 -14.50 -15.63
C SER A 106 16.86 -14.80 -14.20
N GLU A 107 17.02 -13.83 -13.30
CA GLU A 107 16.62 -13.93 -11.90
C GLU A 107 15.54 -12.92 -11.56
N ILE A 108 14.49 -13.41 -10.91
CA ILE A 108 13.41 -12.64 -10.33
C ILE A 108 13.67 -12.56 -8.83
N LEU A 109 14.03 -11.37 -8.34
CA LEU A 109 14.26 -11.15 -6.92
C LEU A 109 12.95 -11.27 -6.13
N CYS A 110 11.90 -10.62 -6.65
CA CYS A 110 10.55 -10.69 -6.11
C CYS A 110 9.57 -10.26 -7.20
N ALA A 111 8.63 -11.12 -7.58
CA ALA A 111 7.52 -10.72 -8.44
C ALA A 111 6.23 -11.36 -7.95
N GLY A 112 5.09 -10.93 -8.47
CA GLY A 112 3.84 -11.53 -8.06
C GLY A 112 2.61 -10.69 -8.37
N PHE A 113 1.49 -11.17 -7.85
CA PHE A 113 0.21 -10.51 -7.95
C PHE A 113 -0.32 -10.14 -6.57
N GLN A 114 -0.94 -8.97 -6.47
CA GLN A 114 -1.85 -8.62 -5.38
C GLN A 114 -3.25 -8.48 -5.97
N ILE A 115 -4.22 -9.15 -5.38
CA ILE A 115 -5.61 -9.18 -5.86
C ILE A 115 -6.51 -8.63 -4.76
N TYR A 116 -7.10 -7.47 -5.02
CA TYR A 116 -7.99 -6.79 -4.10
C TYR A 116 -9.44 -7.06 -4.51
N SER A 117 -10.26 -7.57 -3.59
CA SER A 117 -11.70 -7.64 -3.83
C SER A 117 -12.28 -6.23 -3.87
N VAL A 118 -13.06 -5.93 -4.92
CA VAL A 118 -13.81 -4.66 -5.04
C VAL A 118 -15.30 -4.93 -4.78
N SER A 119 -15.80 -6.08 -5.23
CA SER A 119 -17.16 -6.56 -4.97
C SER A 119 -17.22 -8.09 -5.02
N HIS A 120 -18.42 -8.67 -4.90
CA HIS A 120 -18.61 -10.13 -5.04
C HIS A 120 -18.28 -10.67 -6.43
N SER A 121 -18.26 -9.82 -7.46
CA SER A 121 -18.04 -10.23 -8.86
C SER A 121 -16.92 -9.43 -9.54
N SER A 122 -16.11 -8.67 -8.78
CA SER A 122 -15.03 -7.89 -9.35
C SER A 122 -13.85 -7.73 -8.39
N CYS A 123 -12.65 -7.65 -8.97
CA CYS A 123 -11.41 -7.44 -8.25
C CYS A 123 -10.46 -6.54 -9.04
N THR A 124 -9.50 -5.94 -8.33
CA THR A 124 -8.36 -5.25 -8.92
C THR A 124 -7.15 -6.18 -8.84
N VAL A 125 -6.52 -6.47 -9.98
CA VAL A 125 -5.30 -7.28 -10.06
C VAL A 125 -4.11 -6.37 -10.31
N CYS A 126 -3.13 -6.40 -9.41
CA CYS A 126 -1.88 -5.65 -9.52
C CYS A 126 -0.73 -6.63 -9.72
N TYR A 127 0.11 -6.41 -10.72
CA TYR A 127 1.36 -7.15 -10.90
C TYR A 127 2.55 -6.34 -10.40
N PHE A 128 3.46 -6.99 -9.69
CA PHE A 128 4.69 -6.42 -9.18
C PHE A 128 5.88 -7.23 -9.68
N ASN A 129 6.97 -6.55 -10.04
CA ASN A 129 8.24 -7.19 -10.37
C ASN A 129 9.40 -6.31 -9.93
N GLN A 130 10.15 -6.80 -8.95
CA GLN A 130 11.46 -6.30 -8.57
C GLN A 130 12.50 -6.89 -9.51
N VAL A 131 12.88 -6.03 -10.44
CA VAL A 131 13.65 -6.33 -11.64
C VAL A 131 15.14 -6.05 -11.43
N THR A 132 15.98 -6.89 -12.02
CA THR A 132 17.43 -6.68 -12.09
C THR A 132 17.80 -5.83 -13.30
N SER A 133 19.05 -5.34 -13.35
CA SER A 133 19.53 -4.46 -14.43
C SER A 133 19.37 -5.09 -15.83
N GLY A 134 19.43 -6.41 -15.94
CA GLY A 134 19.29 -7.14 -17.21
C GLY A 134 17.93 -6.97 -17.90
N VAL A 135 16.87 -6.63 -17.16
CA VAL A 135 15.51 -6.44 -17.72
C VAL A 135 15.19 -4.95 -17.96
N MET A 136 16.08 -4.05 -17.55
CA MET A 136 15.86 -2.60 -17.67
C MET A 136 15.60 -2.11 -19.10
N PRO A 137 16.28 -2.58 -20.16
CA PRO A 137 16.02 -2.11 -21.52
C PRO A 137 14.58 -2.41 -21.98
N TYR A 138 14.06 -3.58 -21.63
CA TYR A 138 12.68 -3.97 -21.92
C TYR A 138 11.68 -3.05 -21.20
N LEU A 139 11.91 -2.80 -19.91
CA LEU A 139 11.04 -1.92 -19.13
C LEU A 139 11.11 -0.48 -19.62
N ALA A 140 12.32 0.03 -19.88
CA ALA A 140 12.53 1.37 -20.38
C ALA A 140 11.76 1.60 -21.69
N ALA A 141 11.80 0.64 -22.62
CA ALA A 141 11.06 0.75 -23.88
C ALA A 141 9.54 0.85 -23.67
N ASN A 142 8.98 0.12 -22.70
CA ASN A 142 7.56 0.21 -22.36
C ASN A 142 7.23 1.52 -21.62
N LEU A 143 8.08 1.95 -20.68
CA LEU A 143 7.89 3.21 -19.92
C LEU A 143 7.99 4.46 -20.79
N THR A 144 8.83 4.44 -21.84
CA THR A 144 8.94 5.53 -22.82
C THR A 144 7.83 5.50 -23.87
N GLY A 145 6.94 4.49 -23.84
CA GLY A 145 5.87 4.30 -24.82
C GLY A 145 6.34 3.81 -26.19
N SER A 146 7.63 3.46 -26.33
CA SER A 146 8.19 2.89 -27.56
C SER A 146 7.83 1.42 -27.77
N SER A 147 7.29 0.76 -26.74
CA SER A 147 6.72 -0.60 -26.78
C SER A 147 5.41 -0.64 -25.99
N LYS A 148 4.48 -1.49 -26.43
CA LYS A 148 3.21 -1.79 -25.74
C LYS A 148 3.15 -3.19 -25.16
N SER A 149 4.25 -3.94 -25.21
CA SER A 149 4.28 -5.36 -24.84
C SER A 149 3.71 -5.67 -23.44
N ILE A 150 3.92 -4.79 -22.46
CA ILE A 150 3.35 -4.93 -21.11
C ILE A 150 1.82 -4.73 -21.13
N GLU A 151 1.34 -3.71 -21.85
CA GLU A 151 -0.10 -3.44 -22.01
C GLU A 151 -0.79 -4.59 -22.74
N ASP A 152 -0.21 -5.07 -23.84
CA ASP A 152 -0.75 -6.18 -24.62
C ASP A 152 -0.82 -7.46 -23.77
N THR A 153 0.23 -7.75 -22.99
CA THR A 153 0.24 -8.88 -22.05
C THR A 153 -0.84 -8.75 -20.97
N ALA A 154 -1.03 -7.53 -20.44
CA ALA A 154 -2.08 -7.26 -19.45
C ALA A 154 -3.48 -7.45 -20.05
N LEU A 155 -3.70 -7.04 -21.30
CA LEU A 155 -4.96 -7.24 -22.02
C LEU A 155 -5.27 -8.72 -22.25
N GLU A 156 -4.29 -9.52 -22.65
CA GLU A 156 -4.47 -10.97 -22.79
C GLU A 156 -4.75 -11.65 -21.43
N CYS A 157 -4.11 -11.18 -20.35
CA CYS A 157 -4.40 -11.65 -19.00
C CYS A 157 -5.86 -11.36 -18.60
N ILE A 158 -6.37 -10.15 -18.87
CA ILE A 158 -7.78 -9.79 -18.62
C ILE A 158 -8.72 -10.74 -19.38
N LYS A 159 -8.50 -10.92 -20.69
CA LYS A 159 -9.33 -11.80 -21.53
C LYS A 159 -9.37 -13.23 -20.99
N PHE A 160 -8.21 -13.76 -20.58
CA PHE A 160 -8.11 -15.10 -20.01
C PHE A 160 -8.95 -15.22 -18.73
N LEU A 161 -8.79 -14.29 -17.78
CA LEU A 161 -9.49 -14.34 -16.50
C LEU A 161 -11.01 -14.22 -16.66
N GLU A 162 -11.49 -13.34 -17.55
CA GLU A 162 -12.92 -13.16 -17.82
C GLU A 162 -13.54 -14.38 -18.54
N LEU A 163 -12.80 -14.98 -19.46
CA LEU A 163 -13.24 -16.18 -20.17
C LEU A 163 -13.37 -17.39 -19.24
N GLU A 164 -12.37 -17.64 -18.39
CA GLU A 164 -12.41 -18.76 -17.44
C GLU A 164 -13.47 -18.55 -16.36
N CYS A 165 -13.69 -17.31 -15.91
CA CYS A 165 -14.79 -16.98 -14.98
C CYS A 165 -16.16 -17.40 -15.55
N SER A 166 -16.39 -17.15 -16.84
CA SER A 166 -17.64 -17.49 -17.51
C SER A 166 -17.91 -19.00 -17.57
N LYS A 167 -16.85 -19.83 -17.61
CA LYS A 167 -16.97 -21.31 -17.60
C LYS A 167 -17.26 -21.88 -16.22
N CYS A 168 -16.80 -21.22 -15.16
CA CYS A 168 -17.06 -21.65 -13.78
C CYS A 168 -18.48 -21.30 -13.30
N ALA A 169 -19.18 -20.41 -14.01
CA ALA A 169 -20.53 -19.96 -13.68
C ALA A 169 -21.66 -20.74 -14.39
N SER A 170 -21.31 -21.69 -15.27
CA SER A 170 -22.22 -22.59 -16.00
C SER A 170 -22.19 -24.00 -15.43
#